data_AF-R4P3Q4-F1
#
_entry.id   AF-R4P3Q4-F1
#
_cell.length_a   1.000
_cell.length_b   1.000
_cell.length_c   1.000
_cell.angle_alpha   90.00
_cell.angle_beta   90.00
_cell.angle_gamma   90.00
#
_symmetry.space_group_name_H-M   'P 1'
#
loop_
_entity.id
_entity.type
_entity.pdbx_description
1 polymer ?
#
loop_
_entity_poly.entity_id
_entity_poly.type
_entity_poly.pdbx_seq_one_letter_code
_entity_poly.pdbx_strand_id
1 'polypeptide(L)'
;MNKHLLAKIALLSAVQLVTLSAFADVPLTPSQFAKAKSENFDKKVILSNLNKPHALLWGPDNQIWLTERATGKILRVNPESGSVKTVFQVPEIVNDADGQNGLLGFAFHPDFKNNPYIYISGTFKNPKSTDKELPNQTIIRRYTYNKSTDTLEKPVDLLAGLPSSKDHQSGRLVIGPDQKIYYTIGDQGRNQ
;
A
#
# COMPACT_ATOMS: atom_id res chain seq x y z
N MET A 1 -22.05 4.46 -86.42
CA MET A 1 -21.22 3.25 -86.54
C MET A 1 -19.95 3.49 -85.71
N ASN A 2 -19.61 2.55 -84.81
CA ASN A 2 -18.48 2.52 -83.86
C ASN A 2 -18.54 3.49 -82.66
N LYS A 3 -18.82 3.06 -81.42
CA LYS A 3 -18.19 2.06 -80.49
C LYS A 3 -17.13 2.72 -79.59
N HIS A 4 -17.21 2.37 -78.30
CA HIS A 4 -16.29 2.61 -77.16
C HIS A 4 -16.57 3.91 -76.37
N LEU A 5 -17.36 3.86 -75.29
CA LEU A 5 -17.06 3.26 -73.97
C LEU A 5 -15.79 3.85 -73.36
N LEU A 6 -15.93 4.67 -72.31
CA LEU A 6 -15.19 4.55 -71.06
C LEU A 6 -15.75 5.53 -70.03
N ALA A 7 -16.41 4.95 -69.03
CA ALA A 7 -16.89 5.62 -67.83
C ALA A 7 -15.72 6.14 -67.00
N LYS A 8 -15.84 7.36 -66.47
CA LYS A 8 -15.04 7.86 -65.35
C LYS A 8 -16.00 8.25 -64.23
N ILE A 9 -16.38 7.27 -63.42
CA ILE A 9 -17.02 7.50 -62.12
C ILE A 9 -15.87 7.88 -61.19
N ALA A 10 -15.70 9.18 -60.95
CA ALA A 10 -14.83 9.67 -59.90
C ALA A 10 -15.58 9.50 -58.57
N LEU A 11 -15.29 8.42 -57.86
CA LEU A 11 -15.75 8.21 -56.49
C LEU A 11 -14.94 9.19 -55.60
N LEU A 12 -15.53 10.34 -55.24
CA LEU A 12 -15.00 11.18 -54.17
C LEU A 12 -15.31 10.49 -52.83
N SER A 13 -14.42 9.59 -52.39
CA SER A 13 -14.38 9.16 -51.00
C SER A 13 -13.72 10.26 -50.17
N ALA A 14 -14.53 11.11 -49.53
CA ALA A 14 -14.04 12.00 -48.48
C ALA A 14 -13.62 11.13 -47.28
N VAL A 15 -12.33 10.84 -47.16
CA VAL A 15 -11.76 10.31 -45.93
C VAL A 15 -11.79 11.44 -44.92
N GLN A 16 -12.84 11.49 -44.09
CA GLN A 16 -12.81 12.27 -42.86
C GLN A 16 -11.79 11.60 -41.93
N LEU A 17 -10.59 12.16 -41.94
CA LEU A 17 -9.55 11.84 -40.96
C LEU A 17 -10.05 12.34 -39.60
N VAL A 18 -10.72 11.48 -38.84
CA VAL A 18 -11.01 11.73 -37.43
C VAL A 18 -9.67 11.62 -36.71
N THR A 19 -8.99 12.75 -36.54
CA THR A 19 -7.87 12.83 -35.61
C THR A 19 -8.45 12.66 -34.21
N LEU A 20 -8.39 11.43 -33.69
CA LEU A 20 -8.43 11.22 -32.25
C LEU A 20 -7.16 11.90 -31.71
N SER A 21 -7.27 13.18 -31.36
CA SER A 21 -6.31 13.80 -30.46
C SER A 21 -6.48 13.08 -29.12
N ALA A 22 -5.69 12.03 -28.92
CA ALA A 22 -5.44 11.50 -27.61
C ALA A 22 -5.01 12.70 -26.76
N PHE A 23 -5.84 13.07 -25.78
CA PHE A 23 -5.41 13.98 -24.73
C PHE A 23 -4.27 13.27 -24.02
N ALA A 24 -3.04 13.55 -24.43
CA ALA A 24 -1.89 13.19 -23.63
C ALA A 24 -2.08 13.91 -22.29
N ASP A 25 -2.04 13.17 -21.19
CA ASP A 25 -2.03 13.77 -19.85
C ASP A 25 -0.77 14.65 -19.75
N VAL A 26 -0.95 15.96 -19.96
CA VAL A 26 0.15 16.92 -19.83
C VAL A 26 0.54 16.96 -18.36
N PRO A 27 1.81 16.66 -18.01
CA PRO A 27 2.24 16.67 -16.62
C PRO A 27 2.03 18.05 -16.00
N LEU A 28 1.67 18.07 -14.72
CA LEU A 28 1.63 19.31 -13.96
C LEU A 28 3.02 19.95 -13.91
N THR A 29 3.04 21.26 -14.14
CA THR A 29 4.25 22.07 -14.06
C THR A 29 4.64 22.33 -12.60
N PRO A 30 5.93 22.65 -12.33
CA PRO A 30 6.36 23.09 -11.00
C PRO A 30 5.55 24.27 -10.44
N SER A 31 5.12 25.21 -11.31
CA SER A 31 4.28 26.34 -10.89
C SER A 31 2.89 25.92 -10.43
N GLN A 32 2.28 24.93 -11.10
CA GLN A 32 0.99 24.39 -10.69
C GLN A 32 1.10 23.69 -9.32
N PHE A 33 2.15 22.87 -9.09
CA PHE A 33 2.41 22.30 -7.76
C PHE A 33 2.67 23.36 -6.70
N ALA A 34 3.42 24.42 -7.04
CA ALA A 34 3.70 25.52 -6.13
C ALA A 34 2.43 26.30 -5.72
N LYS A 35 1.33 26.23 -6.46
CA LYS A 35 0.05 26.86 -6.09
C LYS A 35 -0.84 25.98 -5.20
N ALA A 36 -0.59 24.68 -5.11
CA ALA A 36 -1.38 23.76 -4.29
C ALA A 36 -0.98 23.86 -2.80
N LYS A 37 -1.35 24.97 -2.15
CA LYS A 37 -0.99 25.26 -0.74
C LYS A 37 -2.08 24.90 0.28
N SER A 38 -3.32 24.73 -0.17
CA SER A 38 -4.46 24.30 0.66
C SER A 38 -4.73 25.27 1.83
N GLU A 39 -4.86 26.55 1.52
CA GLU A 39 -5.04 27.67 2.46
C GLU A 39 -6.32 27.58 3.30
N ASN A 40 -7.23 26.69 2.94
CA ASN A 40 -8.48 26.41 3.66
C ASN A 40 -8.35 25.37 4.79
N PHE A 41 -7.13 24.96 5.15
CA PHE A 41 -6.86 24.03 6.26
C PHE A 41 -5.77 24.56 7.21
N ASP A 42 -5.97 24.36 8.51
CA ASP A 42 -4.91 24.55 9.51
C ASP A 42 -4.00 23.33 9.59
N LYS A 43 -2.67 23.57 9.67
CA LYS A 43 -1.66 22.52 9.81
C LYS A 43 -1.13 22.47 11.25
N LYS A 44 -1.29 21.31 11.89
CA LYS A 44 -0.66 20.99 13.19
C LYS A 44 0.19 19.73 13.06
N VAL A 45 1.46 19.83 13.45
CA VAL A 45 2.35 18.66 13.56
C VAL A 45 2.09 17.98 14.90
N ILE A 46 1.63 16.73 14.88
CA ILE A 46 1.34 15.95 16.10
C ILE A 46 2.59 15.21 16.58
N LEU A 47 3.28 14.52 15.68
CA LEU A 47 4.53 13.79 15.94
C LEU A 47 5.53 14.03 14.81
N SER A 48 6.80 13.94 15.16
CA SER A 48 7.95 14.03 14.24
C SER A 48 8.96 12.94 14.61
N ASN A 49 9.95 12.72 13.72
CA ASN A 49 11.06 11.79 13.95
C ASN A 49 10.64 10.33 14.22
N LEU A 50 9.49 9.90 13.66
CA LEU A 50 9.11 8.49 13.60
C LEU A 50 10.03 7.74 12.63
N ASN A 51 10.26 6.45 12.88
CA ASN A 51 11.17 5.64 12.07
C ASN A 51 10.45 4.97 10.89
N LYS A 52 10.49 5.64 9.73
CA LYS A 52 9.82 5.21 8.48
C LYS A 52 8.31 4.90 8.71
N PRO A 53 7.48 5.86 9.16
CA PRO A 53 6.05 5.65 9.34
C PRO A 53 5.39 5.25 8.02
N HIS A 54 4.48 4.27 8.03
CA HIS A 54 4.01 3.62 6.79
C HIS A 54 2.49 3.55 6.62
N ALA A 55 1.78 2.78 7.45
CA ALA A 55 0.32 2.72 7.41
C ALA A 55 -0.27 3.56 8.56
N LEU A 56 -1.44 4.16 8.31
CA LEU A 56 -2.25 4.87 9.30
C LEU A 56 -3.71 4.45 9.17
N LEU A 57 -4.37 4.21 10.30
CA LEU A 57 -5.78 3.85 10.40
C LEU A 57 -6.46 4.66 11.52
N TRP A 58 -7.73 4.97 11.33
CA TRP A 58 -8.61 5.31 12.43
C TRP A 58 -8.97 4.02 13.17
N GLY A 59 -8.65 3.93 14.45
CA GLY A 59 -8.84 2.74 15.27
C GLY A 59 -10.28 2.53 15.71
N PRO A 60 -10.64 1.30 16.11
CA PRO A 60 -11.96 0.98 16.67
C PRO A 60 -12.19 1.64 18.04
N ASP A 61 -11.16 2.21 18.64
CA ASP A 61 -11.16 2.95 19.90
C ASP A 61 -11.13 4.47 19.71
N ASN A 62 -11.37 4.98 18.49
CA ASN A 62 -11.29 6.40 18.11
C ASN A 62 -9.91 7.04 18.27
N GLN A 63 -8.87 6.20 18.37
CA GLN A 63 -7.48 6.65 18.37
C GLN A 63 -6.89 6.51 16.97
N ILE A 64 -5.80 7.22 16.70
CA ILE A 64 -5.02 7.02 15.47
C ILE A 64 -4.06 5.87 15.70
N TRP A 65 -4.06 4.88 14.82
CA TRP A 65 -3.09 3.79 14.84
C TRP A 65 -2.18 3.89 13.63
N LEU A 66 -0.89 3.70 13.82
CA LEU A 66 0.08 3.75 12.73
C LEU A 66 1.22 2.75 12.91
N THR A 67 1.90 2.44 11.82
CA THR A 67 3.03 1.50 11.82
C THR A 67 4.34 2.20 11.51
N GLU A 68 5.41 1.75 12.15
CA GLU A 68 6.79 2.02 11.75
C GLU A 68 7.30 0.83 10.93
N ARG A 69 7.59 1.04 9.65
CA ARG A 69 8.04 -0.02 8.75
C ARG A 69 9.38 -0.61 9.18
N ALA A 70 10.31 0.24 9.62
CA ALA A 70 11.67 -0.17 9.94
C ALA A 70 11.77 -1.00 11.23
N THR A 71 10.98 -0.63 12.24
CA THR A 71 11.12 -1.19 13.60
C THR A 71 10.11 -2.31 13.87
N GLY A 72 9.06 -2.42 13.07
CA GLY A 72 7.93 -3.32 13.32
C GLY A 72 6.98 -2.84 14.41
N LYS A 73 7.11 -1.59 14.88
CA LYS A 73 6.23 -1.04 15.92
C LYS A 73 4.85 -0.68 15.37
N ILE A 74 3.84 -0.95 16.18
CA ILE A 74 2.47 -0.48 16.03
C ILE A 74 2.23 0.54 17.14
N LEU A 75 2.00 1.80 16.74
CA LEU A 75 1.81 2.94 17.63
C LEU A 75 0.33 3.32 17.66
N ARG A 76 -0.14 3.75 18.84
CA ARG A 76 -1.45 4.38 19.02
C ARG A 76 -1.26 5.80 19.52
N VAL A 77 -1.92 6.76 18.88
CA VAL A 77 -1.82 8.20 19.13
C VAL A 77 -3.19 8.73 19.50
N ASN A 78 -3.25 9.50 20.59
CA ASN A 78 -4.45 10.25 20.95
C ASN A 78 -4.59 11.48 20.03
N PRO A 79 -5.70 11.62 19.28
CA PRO A 79 -5.86 12.71 18.32
C PRO A 79 -5.97 14.11 18.97
N GLU A 80 -6.43 14.20 20.22
CA GLU A 80 -6.58 15.47 20.95
C GLU A 80 -5.26 15.93 21.56
N SER A 81 -4.61 15.05 22.33
CA SER A 81 -3.41 15.39 23.11
C SER A 81 -2.09 15.14 22.37
N GLY A 82 -2.10 14.31 21.33
CA GLY A 82 -0.89 13.85 20.64
C GLY A 82 -0.06 12.83 21.42
N SER A 83 -0.55 12.35 22.58
CA SER A 83 0.15 11.32 23.35
C SER A 83 0.27 10.02 22.54
N VAL A 84 1.44 9.37 22.60
CA VAL A 84 1.76 8.18 21.82
C VAL A 84 2.15 7.02 22.72
N LYS A 85 1.64 5.84 22.42
CA LYS A 85 2.04 4.57 23.04
C LYS A 85 2.50 3.60 21.94
N THR A 86 3.62 2.92 22.17
CA THR A 86 3.93 1.68 21.44
C THR A 86 3.05 0.58 22.00
N VAL A 87 2.05 0.14 21.23
CA VAL A 87 1.11 -0.92 21.66
C VAL A 87 1.78 -2.28 21.55
N PHE A 88 2.49 -2.50 20.44
CA PHE A 88 3.17 -3.75 20.18
C PHE A 88 4.35 -3.52 19.23
N GLN A 89 5.34 -4.41 19.27
CA GLN A 89 6.39 -4.50 18.27
C GLN A 89 6.40 -5.91 17.70
N VAL A 90 6.18 -6.03 16.39
CA VAL A 90 6.22 -7.32 15.71
C VAL A 90 7.67 -7.83 15.76
N PRO A 91 7.92 -8.98 16.42
CA PRO A 91 9.28 -9.49 16.55
C PRO A 91 9.83 -9.93 15.19
N GLU A 92 11.15 -9.85 15.03
CA GLU A 92 11.88 -10.42 13.88
C GLU A 92 11.54 -9.81 12.51
N ILE A 93 10.94 -8.61 12.48
CA ILE A 93 10.82 -7.84 11.24
C ILE A 93 12.23 -7.57 10.69
N VAL A 94 12.44 -7.95 9.43
CA VAL A 94 13.65 -7.64 8.69
C VAL A 94 13.39 -6.38 7.87
N ASN A 95 14.20 -5.35 8.09
CA ASN A 95 14.24 -4.15 7.27
C ASN A 95 15.68 -3.83 6.87
N ASP A 96 15.88 -3.55 5.59
CA ASP A 96 17.12 -2.97 5.09
C ASP A 96 17.03 -1.44 5.06
N ALA A 97 18.14 -0.77 5.36
CA ALA A 97 18.20 0.70 5.38
C ALA A 97 17.89 1.30 4.01
N ASP A 98 18.43 0.69 2.95
CA ASP A 98 18.25 0.99 1.53
C ASP A 98 16.96 0.38 0.93
N GLY A 99 16.22 -0.45 1.69
CA GLY A 99 15.06 -1.18 1.20
C GLY A 99 13.69 -0.57 1.53
N GLN A 100 12.70 -1.07 0.80
CA GLN A 100 11.26 -0.83 0.96
C GLN A 100 10.56 -1.92 1.80
N ASN A 101 11.29 -2.96 2.23
CA ASN A 101 10.80 -4.05 3.07
C ASN A 101 10.61 -3.66 4.55
N GLY A 102 10.01 -4.54 5.37
CA GLY A 102 9.74 -4.31 6.79
C GLY A 102 8.30 -4.67 7.18
N LEU A 103 7.72 -3.94 8.14
CA LEU A 103 6.28 -4.03 8.45
C LEU A 103 5.47 -3.24 7.40
N LEU A 104 4.52 -3.90 6.74
CA LEU A 104 3.80 -3.36 5.59
C LEU A 104 2.29 -3.30 5.88
N GLY A 105 1.52 -4.29 5.42
CA GLY A 105 0.08 -4.39 5.58
C GLY A 105 -0.34 -4.27 7.04
N PHE A 106 -1.46 -3.58 7.26
CA PHE A 106 -2.03 -3.33 8.57
C PHE A 106 -3.53 -3.07 8.41
N ALA A 107 -4.37 -3.88 9.03
CA ALA A 107 -5.81 -3.71 9.05
C ALA A 107 -6.42 -4.27 10.35
N PHE A 108 -7.50 -3.64 10.81
CA PHE A 108 -8.39 -4.21 11.81
C PHE A 108 -9.41 -5.14 11.14
N HIS A 109 -9.91 -6.13 11.88
CA HIS A 109 -11.15 -6.79 11.50
C HIS A 109 -12.31 -5.76 11.47
N PRO A 110 -13.21 -5.79 10.47
CA PRO A 110 -14.31 -4.82 10.37
C PRO A 110 -15.29 -4.90 11.54
N ASP A 111 -15.53 -6.09 12.09
CA ASP A 111 -16.26 -6.29 13.36
C ASP A 111 -15.28 -6.53 14.53
N PHE A 112 -14.53 -5.49 14.88
CA PHE A 112 -13.47 -5.61 15.90
C PHE A 112 -14.00 -5.91 17.31
N LYS A 113 -15.25 -5.54 17.60
CA LYS A 113 -15.87 -5.75 18.91
C LYS A 113 -16.03 -7.23 19.23
N ASN A 114 -16.45 -8.02 18.25
CA ASN A 114 -16.62 -9.47 18.42
C ASN A 114 -15.39 -10.27 17.97
N ASN A 115 -14.58 -9.68 17.08
CA ASN A 115 -13.39 -10.31 16.51
C ASN A 115 -12.20 -9.35 16.65
N PRO A 116 -11.56 -9.26 17.83
CA PRO A 116 -10.50 -8.28 18.10
C PRO A 116 -9.18 -8.66 17.42
N TYR A 117 -9.22 -8.81 16.10
CA TYR A 117 -8.11 -9.26 15.28
C TYR A 117 -7.48 -8.10 14.52
N ILE A 118 -6.16 -8.14 14.47
CA ILE A 118 -5.33 -7.25 13.66
C ILE A 118 -4.60 -8.13 12.66
N TYR A 119 -4.63 -7.71 11.40
CA TYR A 119 -3.96 -8.37 10.30
C TYR A 119 -2.78 -7.52 9.88
N ILE A 120 -1.62 -8.17 9.74
CA ILE A 120 -0.41 -7.53 9.23
C ILE A 120 0.17 -8.32 8.08
N SER A 121 1.02 -7.66 7.29
CA SER A 121 2.03 -8.36 6.52
C SER A 121 3.41 -7.81 6.86
N GLY A 122 4.42 -8.66 6.91
CA GLY A 122 5.79 -8.20 7.16
C GLY A 122 6.83 -9.06 6.46
N THR A 123 8.02 -8.50 6.32
CA THR A 123 9.21 -9.20 5.85
C THR A 123 9.89 -9.92 7.01
N PHE A 124 10.10 -11.22 6.83
CA PHE A 124 10.77 -12.10 7.80
C PHE A 124 11.85 -12.92 7.09
N LYS A 125 12.82 -13.42 7.85
CA LYS A 125 13.82 -14.35 7.31
C LYS A 125 13.13 -15.59 6.75
N ASN A 126 13.56 -16.06 5.57
CA ASN A 126 13.12 -17.34 5.03
C ASN A 126 14.17 -18.42 5.33
N PRO A 127 13.94 -19.32 6.30
CA PRO A 127 14.91 -20.36 6.64
C PRO A 127 15.07 -21.41 5.52
N LYS A 128 14.13 -21.45 4.56
CA LYS A 128 14.18 -22.34 3.39
C LYS A 128 14.80 -21.67 2.17
N SER A 129 15.16 -20.38 2.23
CA SER A 129 15.77 -19.72 1.08
C SER A 129 17.18 -20.26 0.84
N THR A 130 17.42 -20.72 -0.38
CA THR A 130 18.75 -21.09 -0.88
C THR A 130 19.40 -19.96 -1.66
N ASP A 131 18.64 -18.91 -1.99
CA ASP A 131 19.12 -17.72 -2.69
C ASP A 131 19.57 -16.67 -1.68
N LYS A 132 20.85 -16.29 -1.76
CA LYS A 132 21.45 -15.28 -0.86
C LYS A 132 20.97 -13.87 -1.18
N GLU A 133 20.58 -13.59 -2.43
CA GLU A 133 20.09 -12.29 -2.88
C GLU A 133 18.62 -12.08 -2.47
N LEU A 134 17.86 -13.17 -2.29
CA LEU A 134 16.47 -13.16 -1.82
C LEU A 134 16.32 -13.99 -0.54
N PRO A 135 16.90 -13.54 0.59
CA PRO A 135 17.00 -14.32 1.82
C PRO A 135 15.70 -14.35 2.66
N ASN A 136 14.69 -13.59 2.25
CA ASN A 136 13.52 -13.25 3.05
C ASN A 136 12.22 -13.77 2.42
N GLN A 137 11.14 -13.69 3.18
CA GLN A 137 9.77 -13.97 2.74
C GLN A 137 8.84 -12.91 3.32
N THR A 138 7.72 -12.69 2.65
CA THR A 138 6.60 -11.96 3.22
C THR A 138 5.64 -12.94 3.90
N ILE A 139 5.14 -12.58 5.07
CA ILE A 139 4.12 -13.35 5.81
C ILE A 139 2.93 -12.43 6.10
N ILE A 140 1.72 -12.87 5.73
CA ILE A 140 0.46 -12.32 6.23
C ILE A 140 0.12 -13.04 7.54
N ARG A 141 0.02 -12.29 8.63
CA ARG A 141 -0.18 -12.81 9.99
C ARG A 141 -1.33 -12.10 10.68
N ARG A 142 -2.09 -12.84 11.47
CA ARG A 142 -3.11 -12.30 12.37
C ARG A 142 -2.58 -12.29 13.80
N TYR A 143 -2.91 -11.25 14.54
CA TYR A 143 -2.80 -11.17 16.00
C TYR A 143 -4.17 -10.94 16.63
N THR A 144 -4.33 -11.34 17.89
CA THR A 144 -5.46 -10.97 18.73
C THR A 144 -5.05 -9.79 19.62
N TYR A 145 -5.85 -8.73 19.63
CA TYR A 145 -5.69 -7.63 20.58
C TYR A 145 -6.31 -8.00 21.92
N ASN A 146 -5.52 -7.90 22.98
CA ASN A 146 -5.97 -8.11 24.35
C ASN A 146 -6.19 -6.76 25.03
N LYS A 147 -7.46 -6.40 25.26
CA LYS A 147 -7.84 -5.12 25.86
C LYS A 147 -7.32 -4.96 27.30
N SER A 148 -7.23 -6.05 28.06
CA SER A 148 -6.83 -6.00 29.47
C SER A 148 -5.35 -5.72 29.65
N THR A 149 -4.50 -6.25 28.77
CA THR A 149 -3.05 -6.02 28.77
C THR A 149 -2.61 -4.91 27.80
N ASP A 150 -3.54 -4.45 26.95
CA ASP A 150 -3.35 -3.41 25.95
C ASP A 150 -2.15 -3.68 25.02
N THR A 151 -2.13 -4.90 24.46
CA THR A 151 -1.09 -5.40 23.55
C THR A 151 -1.66 -6.46 22.57
N LEU A 152 -0.82 -6.95 21.66
CA LEU A 152 -1.15 -8.02 20.72
C LEU A 152 -0.55 -9.35 21.18
N GLU A 153 -1.28 -10.43 20.96
CA GLU A 153 -0.92 -11.78 21.35
C GLU A 153 -1.41 -12.82 20.33
N LYS A 154 -1.09 -14.10 20.57
CA LYS A 154 -1.57 -15.26 19.80
C LYS A 154 -1.37 -15.11 18.28
N PRO A 155 -0.12 -14.95 17.81
CA PRO A 155 0.18 -14.85 16.38
C PRO A 155 -0.26 -16.10 15.62
N VAL A 156 -0.87 -15.91 14.45
CA VAL A 156 -1.20 -16.98 13.50
C VAL A 156 -0.80 -16.56 12.09
N ASP A 157 0.12 -17.29 11.47
CA ASP A 157 0.47 -17.10 10.07
C ASP A 157 -0.70 -17.58 9.20
N LEU A 158 -1.26 -16.67 8.41
CA LEU A 158 -2.36 -16.98 7.49
C LEU A 158 -1.83 -17.43 6.12
N LEU A 159 -0.77 -16.76 5.66
CA LEU A 159 -0.08 -17.08 4.41
C LEU A 159 1.39 -16.69 4.53
N ALA A 160 2.28 -17.67 4.40
CA ALA A 160 3.73 -17.50 4.47
C ALA A 160 4.40 -17.91 3.16
N GLY A 161 5.71 -17.70 3.04
CA GLY A 161 6.48 -18.05 1.85
C GLY A 161 6.19 -17.14 0.64
N LEU A 162 5.57 -15.98 0.85
CA LEU A 162 5.33 -15.03 -0.23
C LEU A 162 6.66 -14.38 -0.65
N PRO A 163 6.79 -13.98 -1.94
CA PRO A 163 7.95 -13.23 -2.40
C PRO A 163 8.26 -12.02 -1.53
N SER A 164 9.57 -11.78 -1.34
CA SER A 164 10.08 -10.56 -0.74
C SER A 164 11.40 -10.20 -1.38
N SER A 165 11.60 -8.90 -1.60
CA SER A 165 12.85 -8.28 -2.04
C SER A 165 13.01 -6.93 -1.34
N LYS A 166 13.99 -6.13 -1.76
CA LYS A 166 14.16 -4.76 -1.26
C LYS A 166 13.25 -3.76 -1.96
N ASP A 167 12.69 -4.09 -3.12
CA ASP A 167 11.99 -3.15 -3.99
C ASP A 167 10.58 -3.61 -4.33
N HIS A 168 9.69 -2.64 -4.58
CA HIS A 168 8.34 -2.84 -5.05
C HIS A 168 7.51 -3.82 -4.21
N GLN A 169 7.68 -3.78 -2.88
CA GLN A 169 6.98 -4.69 -1.98
C GLN A 169 5.47 -4.46 -1.96
N SER A 170 5.02 -3.23 -2.20
CA SER A 170 3.61 -2.80 -2.10
C SER A 170 3.05 -3.01 -0.69
N GLY A 171 2.36 -4.13 -0.45
CA GLY A 171 1.98 -4.58 0.89
C GLY A 171 0.72 -3.95 1.48
N ARG A 172 -0.13 -3.26 0.70
CA ARG A 172 -1.42 -2.81 1.23
C ARG A 172 -2.31 -4.02 1.54
N LEU A 173 -2.91 -4.01 2.73
CA LEU A 173 -3.82 -5.05 3.22
C LEU A 173 -5.12 -4.38 3.66
N VAL A 174 -6.25 -4.86 3.15
CA VAL A 174 -7.59 -4.47 3.59
C VAL A 174 -8.49 -5.69 3.73
N ILE A 175 -9.54 -5.56 4.55
CA ILE A 175 -10.61 -6.55 4.65
C ILE A 175 -11.81 -6.00 3.89
N GLY A 176 -12.26 -6.74 2.87
CA GLY A 176 -13.44 -6.37 2.08
C GLY A 176 -14.76 -6.59 2.83
N PRO A 177 -15.87 -6.01 2.34
CA PRO A 177 -17.20 -6.25 2.91
C PRO A 177 -17.64 -7.72 2.84
N ASP A 178 -17.04 -8.49 1.94
CA ASP A 178 -17.17 -9.95 1.77
C ASP A 178 -16.35 -10.77 2.79
N GLN A 179 -15.75 -10.12 3.78
CA GLN A 179 -14.89 -10.70 4.82
C GLN A 179 -13.64 -11.41 4.27
N LYS A 180 -13.11 -10.94 3.12
CA LYS A 180 -11.87 -11.47 2.54
C LYS A 180 -10.71 -10.49 2.73
N ILE A 181 -9.50 -11.04 2.85
CA ILE A 181 -8.26 -10.26 2.80
C ILE A 181 -7.95 -9.95 1.34
N TYR A 182 -7.81 -8.67 1.02
CA TYR A 182 -7.25 -8.19 -0.24
C TYR A 182 -5.85 -7.66 0.04
N TYR A 183 -4.86 -8.22 -0.65
CA TYR A 183 -3.46 -7.92 -0.44
C TYR A 183 -2.75 -7.63 -1.76
N THR A 184 -2.07 -6.48 -1.83
CA THR A 184 -1.23 -6.14 -2.98
C THR A 184 0.20 -6.62 -2.72
N ILE A 185 0.74 -7.45 -3.61
CA ILE A 185 2.15 -7.82 -3.63
C ILE A 185 2.73 -7.37 -4.97
N GLY A 186 3.76 -6.53 -4.95
CA GLY A 186 4.31 -5.98 -6.19
C GLY A 186 5.20 -6.95 -6.94
N ASP A 187 5.84 -6.47 -8.00
CA ASP A 187 6.67 -7.28 -8.92
C ASP A 187 8.07 -7.63 -8.38
N GLN A 188 8.41 -7.13 -7.18
CA GLN A 188 9.68 -7.34 -6.49
C GLN A 188 10.90 -6.66 -7.14
N GLY A 189 10.68 -5.65 -8.00
CA GLY A 189 11.76 -4.95 -8.71
C GLY A 189 12.25 -5.68 -9.95
N ARG A 190 11.51 -6.70 -10.43
CA ARG A 190 11.88 -7.43 -11.65
C ARG A 190 11.74 -6.53 -12.89
N ASN A 191 12.71 -6.63 -13.80
CA ASN A 191 12.79 -5.89 -15.07
C ASN A 191 12.99 -4.37 -14.94
N GLN A 192 13.75 -3.93 -13.93
CA GLN A 192 14.24 -2.55 -13.81
C GLN A 192 15.67 -2.41 -14.29
#